data_AF-A0A960AQU9-F1
#
_entry.id   AF-A0A960AQU9-F1
#
_cell.length_a   1.000
_cell.length_b   1.000
_cell.length_c   1.000
_cell.angle_alpha   90.00
_cell.angle_beta   90.00
_cell.angle_gamma   90.00
#
_symmetry.space_group_name_H-M   'P 1'
#
loop_
_entity.id
_entity.type
_entity.pdbx_description
1 polymer ?
#
loop_
_entity_poly.entity_id
_entity_poly.type
_entity_poly.pdbx_seq_one_letter_code
_entity_poly.pdbx_strand_id
1 'polypeptide(L)'
;MPQQPLSQVPADATWDWQEVGSCREADPELFFHPQNERGLARLRRDRAAKAVCSQCDVRIECADYAIRAREPYGVWGGLTEEERERVYVRIALAQFPRQRGEGAVAAAAEISEAVSPGAMGVVS
;
A
#
# COMPACT_ATOMS: atom_id res chain seq x y z
N MET A 1 -12.73 0.49 2.93
CA MET A 1 -12.41 0.27 4.37
C MET A 1 -12.01 -1.18 4.55
N PRO A 2 -10.96 -1.49 5.34
CA PRO A 2 -10.46 -2.84 5.47
C PRO A 2 -11.58 -3.80 5.85
N GLN A 3 -11.58 -4.97 5.23
CA GLN A 3 -12.48 -6.07 5.58
C GLN A 3 -11.93 -6.92 6.74
N GLN A 4 -10.75 -6.56 7.28
CA GLN A 4 -10.13 -7.27 8.38
C GLN A 4 -10.74 -6.85 9.72
N PRO A 5 -10.93 -7.80 10.66
CA PRO A 5 -11.37 -7.47 12.01
C PRO A 5 -10.30 -6.63 12.72
N LEU A 6 -10.74 -5.58 13.41
CA LEU A 6 -9.89 -4.65 14.19
C LEU A 6 -8.94 -5.36 15.19
N SER A 7 -9.16 -6.64 15.47
CA SER A 7 -8.34 -7.48 16.34
C SER A 7 -6.94 -7.81 15.80
N GLN A 8 -6.67 -7.61 14.51
CA GLN A 8 -5.36 -7.90 13.90
C GLN A 8 -4.45 -6.67 13.79
N VAL A 9 -4.91 -5.49 14.19
CA VAL A 9 -4.15 -4.24 14.09
C VAL A 9 -3.46 -3.96 15.43
N PRO A 10 -2.17 -3.58 15.43
CA PRO A 10 -1.46 -3.19 16.65
C PRO A 10 -2.20 -2.10 17.44
N ALA A 11 -2.24 -2.22 18.77
CA ALA A 11 -2.98 -1.30 19.64
C ALA A 11 -2.43 0.15 19.62
N ASP A 12 -1.20 0.34 19.14
CA ASP A 12 -0.53 1.63 18.96
C ASP A 12 -0.75 2.25 17.58
N ALA A 13 -1.49 1.58 16.67
CA ALA A 13 -1.86 2.15 15.40
C ALA A 13 -2.81 3.33 15.62
N THR A 14 -2.33 4.55 15.38
CA THR A 14 -3.19 5.74 15.30
C THR A 14 -4.03 5.63 14.03
N TRP A 15 -5.34 5.44 14.17
CA TRP A 15 -6.29 5.25 13.06
C TRP A 15 -6.62 6.53 12.30
N ASP A 16 -6.14 7.68 12.78
CA ASP A 16 -6.57 9.00 12.33
C ASP A 16 -6.17 9.33 10.88
N TRP A 17 -5.08 8.72 10.38
CA TRP A 17 -4.63 8.97 9.01
C TRP A 17 -5.69 8.54 7.97
N GLN A 18 -6.52 7.54 8.28
CA GLN A 18 -7.55 7.07 7.34
C GLN A 18 -8.62 8.12 7.09
N GLU A 19 -8.86 9.04 8.04
CA GLU A 19 -9.90 10.06 7.93
C GLU A 19 -9.61 11.13 6.88
N VAL A 20 -8.32 11.34 6.58
CA VAL A 20 -7.85 12.33 5.59
C VAL A 20 -7.39 11.69 4.28
N GLY A 21 -7.64 10.39 4.09
CA GLY A 21 -7.30 9.71 2.85
C GLY A 21 -8.19 10.11 1.67
N SER A 22 -7.58 10.53 0.55
CA SER A 22 -8.30 10.92 -0.66
C SER A 22 -9.19 9.80 -1.25
N CYS A 23 -8.94 8.54 -0.89
CA CYS A 23 -9.79 7.41 -1.31
C CYS A 23 -11.23 7.49 -0.80
N ARG A 24 -11.50 8.29 0.24
CA ARG A 24 -12.86 8.50 0.78
C ARG A 24 -13.77 9.29 -0.16
N GLU A 25 -13.18 10.05 -1.08
CA GLU A 25 -13.90 10.84 -2.07
C GLU A 25 -14.15 10.05 -3.37
N ALA A 26 -13.66 8.82 -3.45
CA ALA A 26 -13.75 7.95 -4.61
C ALA A 26 -14.57 6.68 -4.32
N ASP A 27 -15.00 5.99 -5.38
CA ASP A 27 -15.72 4.73 -5.26
C ASP A 27 -14.81 3.64 -4.66
N PRO A 28 -15.22 2.93 -3.59
CA PRO A 28 -14.45 1.82 -3.02
C PRO A 28 -14.09 0.72 -4.03
N GLU A 29 -14.93 0.45 -5.03
CA GLU A 29 -14.67 -0.57 -6.06
C GLU A 29 -13.46 -0.23 -6.91
N LEU A 30 -13.05 1.05 -6.98
CA LEU A 30 -11.82 1.48 -7.63
C LEU A 30 -10.59 0.82 -7.01
N PHE A 31 -10.58 0.69 -5.68
CA PHE A 31 -9.46 0.17 -4.92
C PHE A 31 -9.58 -1.33 -4.64
N PHE A 32 -10.80 -1.84 -4.53
CA PHE A 32 -11.10 -3.20 -4.09
C PHE A 32 -12.10 -3.87 -5.05
N HIS A 33 -11.61 -4.73 -5.94
CA HIS A 33 -12.43 -5.38 -6.96
C HIS A 33 -12.65 -6.87 -6.65
N PRO A 34 -13.72 -7.48 -7.20
CA PRO A 34 -13.96 -8.92 -7.06
C PRO A 34 -12.90 -9.75 -7.81
N GLN A 35 -12.61 -10.95 -7.30
CA GLN A 35 -11.52 -11.86 -7.72
C GLN A 35 -11.46 -12.22 -9.22
N ASN A 36 -12.51 -11.92 -9.98
CA ASN A 36 -12.65 -12.35 -11.38
C ASN A 36 -12.26 -11.27 -12.41
N GLU A 37 -11.95 -10.04 -11.99
CA GLU A 37 -11.47 -9.01 -12.92
C GLU A 37 -10.04 -9.30 -13.40
N ARG A 38 -9.78 -9.19 -14.71
CA ARG A 38 -8.48 -9.52 -15.31
C ARG A 38 -8.16 -8.63 -16.50
N GLY A 39 -6.90 -8.68 -16.95
CA GLY A 39 -6.44 -8.04 -18.17
C GLY A 39 -6.57 -6.51 -18.14
N LEU A 40 -7.03 -5.93 -19.25
CA LEU A 40 -7.09 -4.47 -19.42
C LEU A 40 -8.01 -3.76 -18.43
N ALA A 41 -9.08 -4.41 -17.96
CA ALA A 41 -9.99 -3.83 -16.97
C ALA A 41 -9.26 -3.59 -15.65
N ARG A 42 -8.61 -4.65 -15.12
CA ARG A 42 -7.77 -4.59 -13.92
C ARG A 42 -6.70 -3.51 -14.03
N LEU A 43 -5.98 -3.47 -15.16
CA LEU A 43 -4.91 -2.49 -15.38
C LEU A 43 -5.42 -1.04 -15.40
N ARG A 44 -6.58 -0.78 -16.00
CA ARG A 44 -7.19 0.56 -16.02
C ARG A 44 -7.63 1.00 -14.63
N ARG A 45 -8.28 0.10 -13.89
CA ARG A 45 -8.70 0.37 -12.52
C ARG A 45 -7.51 0.60 -11.60
N ASP A 46 -6.48 -0.25 -11.66
CA ASP A 46 -5.26 -0.09 -10.86
C ASP A 46 -4.57 1.26 -11.17
N ARG A 47 -4.50 1.66 -12.44
CA ARG A 47 -3.96 2.98 -12.82
C ARG A 47 -4.79 4.13 -12.25
N ALA A 48 -6.11 4.04 -12.32
CA ALA A 48 -6.99 5.07 -11.79
C ALA A 48 -6.92 5.17 -10.25
N ALA A 49 -6.87 4.03 -9.55
CA ALA A 49 -6.64 3.99 -8.11
C ALA A 49 -5.30 4.64 -7.72
N LYS A 50 -4.23 4.33 -8.45
CA LYS A 50 -2.90 4.94 -8.24
C LYS A 50 -2.90 6.45 -8.44
N ALA A 51 -3.67 6.96 -9.40
CA ALA A 51 -3.78 8.40 -9.63
C ALA A 51 -4.46 9.15 -8.46
N VAL A 52 -5.36 8.48 -7.73
CA VAL A 52 -5.91 9.02 -6.47
C VAL A 52 -4.85 8.95 -5.37
N CYS A 53 -4.18 7.79 -5.22
CA CYS A 53 -3.16 7.62 -4.19
C CYS A 53 -1.94 8.55 -4.34
N SER A 54 -1.59 8.95 -5.57
CA SER A 54 -0.43 9.83 -5.79
C SER A 54 -0.60 11.23 -5.22
N GLN A 55 -1.84 11.69 -5.08
CA GLN A 55 -2.23 12.99 -4.53
C GLN A 55 -2.63 12.89 -3.05
N CYS A 56 -2.59 11.69 -2.47
CA CYS A 56 -3.03 11.44 -1.10
C CYS A 56 -1.90 11.69 -0.10
N ASP A 57 -2.15 12.57 0.88
CA ASP A 57 -1.17 12.95 1.91
C ASP A 57 -0.75 11.77 2.80
N VAL A 58 -1.66 10.81 3.01
CA VAL A 58 -1.45 9.65 3.91
C VAL A 58 -1.04 8.38 3.17
N ARG A 59 -0.50 8.50 1.95
CA ARG A 59 -0.13 7.33 1.14
C ARG A 59 0.92 6.45 1.81
N ILE A 60 1.85 7.05 2.57
CA ILE A 60 2.95 6.32 3.22
C ILE A 60 2.39 5.48 4.37
N GLU A 61 1.57 6.08 5.24
CA GLU A 61 0.90 5.42 6.35
C GLU A 61 -0.02 4.30 5.85
N CYS A 62 -0.75 4.56 4.76
CA CYS A 62 -1.60 3.56 4.11
C CYS A 62 -0.81 2.35 3.60
N ALA A 63 0.34 2.58 2.97
CA ALA A 63 1.20 1.49 2.51
C ALA A 63 1.90 0.76 3.66
N ASP A 64 2.39 1.46 4.68
CA ASP A 64 2.99 0.84 5.87
C ASP A 64 1.99 -0.09 6.57
N TYR A 65 0.75 0.38 6.78
CA TYR A 65 -0.33 -0.46 7.30
C TYR A 65 -0.53 -1.71 6.44
N ALA A 66 -0.74 -1.56 5.13
CA ALA A 66 -1.02 -2.68 4.24
C ALA A 66 0.13 -3.69 4.18
N ILE A 67 1.37 -3.22 4.26
CA ILE A 67 2.56 -4.07 4.27
C ILE A 67 2.67 -4.85 5.58
N ARG A 68 2.47 -4.20 6.73
CA ARG A 68 2.53 -4.86 8.06
C ARG A 68 1.40 -5.85 8.27
N ALA A 69 0.18 -5.49 7.88
CA ALA A 69 -1.00 -6.33 7.97
C ALA A 69 -1.04 -7.44 6.91
N ARG A 70 -0.13 -7.41 5.93
CA ARG A 70 -0.13 -8.27 4.74
C ARG A 70 -1.50 -8.27 4.06
N GLU A 71 -2.04 -7.08 3.79
CA GLU A 71 -3.35 -6.93 3.16
C GLU A 71 -3.39 -7.65 1.81
N PRO A 72 -4.29 -8.65 1.65
CA PRO A 72 -4.21 -9.61 0.55
C PRO A 72 -4.71 -9.05 -0.79
N TYR A 73 -5.54 -8.01 -0.77
CA TYR A 73 -6.22 -7.52 -1.98
C TYR A 73 -6.21 -6.00 -2.08
N GLY A 74 -6.45 -5.52 -3.30
CA GLY A 74 -6.68 -4.11 -3.60
C GLY A 74 -5.42 -3.24 -3.69
N VAL A 75 -5.66 -1.95 -3.96
CA VAL A 75 -4.63 -0.91 -4.05
C VAL A 75 -4.55 -0.14 -2.73
N TRP A 76 -3.36 -0.14 -2.11
CA TRP A 76 -3.10 0.50 -0.82
C TRP A 76 -1.89 1.42 -0.91
N GLY A 77 -2.03 2.68 -0.54
CA GLY A 77 -0.95 3.67 -0.66
C GLY A 77 -0.39 3.78 -2.08
N GLY A 78 -1.17 3.38 -3.09
CA GLY A 78 -0.75 3.32 -4.50
C GLY A 78 -0.06 2.04 -4.93
N LEU A 79 0.04 1.04 -4.06
CA LEU A 79 0.60 -0.27 -4.39
C LEU A 79 -0.49 -1.28 -4.68
N THR A 80 -0.40 -1.96 -5.83
CA THR A 80 -1.16 -3.18 -6.09
C THR A 80 -0.68 -4.35 -5.23
N GLU A 81 -1.46 -5.42 -5.16
CA GLU A 81 -1.06 -6.70 -4.55
C GLU A 81 0.31 -7.18 -5.08
N GLU A 82 0.47 -7.21 -6.40
CA GLU A 82 1.72 -7.70 -7.04
C GLU A 82 2.93 -6.81 -6.69
N GLU A 83 2.72 -5.50 -6.54
CA GLU A 83 3.78 -4.58 -6.14
C GLU A 83 4.14 -4.75 -4.66
N ARG A 84 3.15 -4.99 -3.79
CA ARG A 84 3.41 -5.30 -2.38
C ARG A 84 4.20 -6.60 -2.21
N GLU A 85 3.96 -7.62 -3.03
CA GLU A 85 4.78 -8.84 -3.04
C GLU A 85 6.27 -8.54 -3.28
N ARG A 86 6.58 -7.62 -4.20
CA ARG A 86 7.96 -7.18 -4.44
C ARG A 86 8.54 -6.43 -3.24
N VAL A 87 7.73 -5.63 -2.54
CA VAL A 87 8.14 -4.96 -1.29
C VAL A 87 8.43 -5.99 -0.19
N TYR A 88 7.59 -7.01 0.00
CA TYR A 88 7.81 -8.06 0.99
C TYR A 88 9.15 -8.78 0.77
N VAL A 89 9.47 -9.08 -0.49
CA VAL A 89 10.75 -9.71 -0.84
C VAL A 89 11.92 -8.79 -0.50
N ARG A 90 11.86 -7.50 -0.87
CA ARG A 90 12.93 -6.53 -0.56
C ARG A 90 13.13 -6.37 0.94
N ILE A 91 12.04 -6.21 1.70
CA ILE A 91 12.09 -6.09 3.16
C ILE A 91 12.68 -7.36 3.78
N ALA A 92 12.26 -8.55 3.34
CA ALA A 92 12.83 -9.79 3.83
C ALA A 92 14.35 -9.83 3.60
N LEU A 93 14.81 -9.53 2.38
CA LEU A 93 16.25 -9.47 2.05
C LEU A 93 17.00 -8.41 2.88
N ALA A 94 16.40 -7.25 3.11
CA ALA A 94 16.97 -6.16 3.90
C ALA A 94 16.90 -6.38 5.42
N GLN A 95 16.12 -7.35 5.90
CA GLN A 95 16.12 -7.82 7.31
C GLN A 95 17.13 -8.95 7.56
N PHE A 96 17.75 -9.50 6.50
CA PHE A 96 18.87 -10.44 6.61
C PHE A 96 20.31 -9.84 6.50
N PRO A 97 20.62 -8.57 6.88
CA PRO A 97 21.99 -8.11 6.98
C PRO A 97 22.61 -8.56 8.31
N ARG A 98 23.91 -8.85 8.30
CA ARG A 98 24.68 -9.36 9.44
C ARG A 98 24.79 -8.40 10.64
N GLN A 99 24.10 -7.25 10.66
CA GLN A 99 24.27 -6.18 11.66
C GLN A 99 22.95 -5.84 12.37
N ARG A 100 23.07 -5.50 13.67
CA ARG A 100 21.94 -5.37 14.61
C ARG A 100 21.35 -3.95 14.54
N GLY A 101 20.14 -3.80 13.99
CA GLY A 101 19.32 -2.57 14.09
C GLY A 101 18.91 -1.89 12.77
N GLU A 102 19.48 -2.26 11.63
CA GLU A 102 19.21 -1.61 10.33
C GLU A 102 17.89 -2.04 9.66
N GLY A 103 17.32 -3.19 10.05
CA GLY A 103 16.19 -3.80 9.36
C GLY A 103 14.87 -3.01 9.42
N ALA A 104 14.60 -2.28 10.51
CA ALA A 104 13.38 -1.47 10.63
C ALA A 104 13.44 -0.18 9.80
N VAL A 105 14.60 0.46 9.73
CA VAL A 105 14.83 1.67 8.92
C VAL A 105 14.80 1.33 7.43
N ALA A 106 15.39 0.19 7.06
CA ALA A 106 15.33 -0.31 5.70
C ALA A 106 13.88 -0.52 5.25
N ALA A 107 13.02 -1.12 6.09
CA ALA A 107 11.62 -1.32 5.75
C ALA A 107 10.86 -0.01 5.44
N ALA A 108 11.08 1.05 6.22
CA ALA A 108 10.46 2.36 5.98
C ALA A 108 10.95 3.02 4.67
N ALA A 109 12.24 2.90 4.36
CA ALA A 109 12.80 3.41 3.11
C ALA A 109 12.26 2.64 1.89
N GLU A 110 12.15 1.31 1.97
CA GLU A 110 11.58 0.48 0.91
C GLU A 110 10.11 0.85 0.61
N ILE A 111 9.34 1.18 1.65
CA ILE A 111 7.95 1.64 1.53
C ILE A 111 7.90 3.02 0.87
N SER A 112 8.68 4.00 1.36
CA SER A 112 8.69 5.36 0.81
C SER A 112 9.06 5.39 -0.67
N GLU A 113 10.05 4.60 -1.07
CA GLU A 113 10.43 4.46 -2.48
C GLU A 113 9.28 3.85 -3.30
N ALA A 114 8.67 2.77 -2.80
CA ALA A 114 7.60 2.06 -3.52
C ALA A 114 6.37 2.96 -3.79
N VAL A 115 6.03 3.86 -2.88
CA VAL A 115 4.85 4.74 -3.00
C VAL A 115 5.16 6.08 -3.68
N SER A 116 6.35 6.26 -4.22
CA SER A 116 6.69 7.47 -4.96
C SER A 116 5.89 7.55 -6.27
N PRO A 117 5.44 8.74 -6.72
CA PRO A 117 4.68 8.89 -7.97
C PRO A 117 5.34 8.23 -9.18
N GLY A 118 6.67 8.38 -9.30
CA GLY A 118 7.46 7.71 -10.34
C GLY A 118 7.38 6.18 -10.26
N ALA A 119 7.50 5.60 -9.07
CA ALA A 119 7.40 4.16 -8.85
C ALA A 119 6.00 3.61 -9.14
N MET A 120 4.96 4.40 -8.86
CA MET A 120 3.57 4.06 -9.21
C MET A 120 3.29 4.13 -10.72
N GLY A 121 4.17 4.77 -11.50
CA GLY A 121 3.96 5.01 -12.92
C GLY A 121 2.86 6.04 -13.20
N VAL A 122 2.60 6.94 -12.25
CA VAL A 122 1.74 8.11 -12.46
C VAL A 122 2.62 9.29 -12.87
N VAL A 123 2.38 9.81 -14.07
CA VAL A 123 3.02 11.06 -14.51
C VAL A 123 2.32 12.23 -13.79
N SER A 124 3.10 13.13 -13.19
CA SER A 124 2.61 14.41 -12.66
C SER A 124 2.11 15.31 -13.78
#